data_AF-A0A381YIV5-F1
#
_entry.id   AF-A0A381YIV5-F1
#
_cell.length_a   1.000
_cell.length_b   1.000
_cell.length_c   1.000
_cell.angle_alpha   90.00
_cell.angle_beta   90.00
_cell.angle_gamma   90.00
#
_symmetry.space_group_name_H-M   'P 1'
#
loop_
_entity.id
_entity.type
_entity.pdbx_description
1 polymer ?
#
loop_
_entity_poly.entity_id
_entity_poly.type
_entity_poly.pdbx_seq_one_letter_code
_entity_poly.pdbx_strand_id
1 'polypeptide(L)'
;MATNKTFSVAGVSTLNGVTKVRFANDFVSRIKILAKNGHEDVILVELDEAVSKMDACSVLMQHPAMQGETAQGAVAEWVVRNTPKVPKPRKAKATVTAKKPAAKKAKQAAEPVAA
;
A
#
# COMPACT_ATOMS: atom_id res chain seq x y z
N MET A 1 -16.15 16.94 4.57
CA MET A 1 -16.63 15.89 5.51
C MET A 1 -15.45 14.97 5.85
N ALA A 2 -14.65 15.35 6.85
CA ALA A 2 -13.57 14.50 7.37
C ALA A 2 -14.20 13.47 8.33
N THR A 3 -14.53 12.29 7.83
CA THR A 3 -14.76 11.16 8.72
C THR A 3 -13.39 10.79 9.29
N ASN A 4 -13.16 11.06 10.59
CA ASN A 4 -12.03 10.58 11.39
C ASN A 4 -12.06 9.04 11.55
N LYS A 5 -12.34 8.32 10.47
CA LYS A 5 -12.31 6.86 10.41
C LYS A 5 -10.92 6.47 9.93
N THR A 6 -10.26 5.69 10.76
CA THR A 6 -9.00 5.05 10.47
C THR A 6 -9.27 3.69 9.84
N PHE A 7 -8.38 3.31 8.92
CA PHE A 7 -8.45 2.07 8.15
C PHE A 7 -7.13 1.33 8.31
N SER A 8 -7.19 0.04 8.62
CA SER A 8 -6.02 -0.84 8.75
C SER A 8 -5.73 -1.62 7.47
N VAL A 9 -6.64 -1.62 6.50
CA VAL A 9 -6.47 -2.33 5.22
C VAL A 9 -6.78 -1.37 4.08
N ALA A 10 -5.90 -1.32 3.09
CA ALA A 10 -6.09 -0.51 1.90
C ALA A 10 -5.59 -1.24 0.65
N GLY A 11 -6.16 -0.89 -0.50
CA GLY A 11 -5.85 -1.60 -1.73
C GLY A 11 -6.58 -1.06 -2.94
N VAL A 12 -6.47 -1.78 -4.06
CA VAL A 12 -7.23 -1.53 -5.28
C VAL A 12 -8.03 -2.77 -5.67
N SER A 13 -9.16 -2.54 -6.33
CA SER A 13 -9.90 -3.61 -6.98
C SER A 13 -10.47 -3.14 -8.30
N THR A 14 -10.49 -4.04 -9.27
CA THR A 14 -11.08 -3.79 -10.59
C THR A 14 -12.50 -4.37 -10.61
N LEU A 15 -13.44 -3.64 -11.21
CA LEU A 15 -14.80 -4.11 -11.48
C LEU A 15 -15.23 -3.59 -12.83
N ASN A 16 -15.60 -4.50 -13.75
CA ASN A 16 -16.02 -4.15 -15.10
C ASN A 16 -15.01 -3.21 -15.80
N GLY A 17 -13.71 -3.48 -15.65
CA GLY A 17 -12.63 -2.66 -16.21
C GLY A 17 -12.33 -1.35 -15.46
N VAL A 18 -13.02 -1.06 -14.34
CA VAL A 18 -12.78 0.15 -13.53
C VAL A 18 -12.04 -0.19 -12.25
N THR A 19 -10.77 0.24 -12.17
CA THR A 19 -9.94 0.10 -10.97
C THR A 19 -10.23 1.21 -9.97
N LYS A 20 -10.54 0.86 -8.72
CA LYS A 20 -10.85 1.83 -7.65
C LYS A 20 -10.12 1.49 -6.36
N VAL A 21 -9.73 2.53 -5.62
CA VAL A 21 -9.15 2.37 -4.27
C VAL A 21 -10.22 1.90 -3.29
N ARG A 22 -9.86 0.91 -2.47
CA ARG A 22 -10.70 0.32 -1.42
C ARG A 22 -10.00 0.51 -0.06
N PHE A 23 -10.81 0.83 0.94
CA PHE A 23 -10.37 0.93 2.33
C PHE A 23 -11.27 0.04 3.19
N ALA A 24 -10.67 -0.69 4.12
CA ALA A 24 -11.35 -1.59 5.03
C ALA A 24 -10.62 -1.67 6.37
N ASN A 25 -11.31 -2.25 7.36
CA ASN A 25 -10.72 -2.54 8.67
C ASN A 25 -10.56 -4.06 8.90
N ASP A 26 -11.13 -4.87 8.00
CA ASP A 26 -11.11 -6.33 8.06
C ASP A 26 -10.82 -6.88 6.66
N PHE A 27 -9.71 -7.60 6.53
CA PHE A 27 -9.20 -8.10 5.26
C PHE A 27 -10.11 -9.18 4.66
N VAL A 28 -10.45 -10.20 5.46
CA VAL A 28 -11.20 -11.37 5.01
C VAL A 28 -12.62 -11.00 4.59
N SER A 29 -13.29 -10.16 5.39
CA SER A 29 -14.65 -9.70 5.11
C SER A 29 -14.67 -8.84 3.85
N ARG A 30 -13.65 -8.00 3.65
CA ARG A 30 -13.57 -7.17 2.45
C ARG A 30 -13.36 -8.01 1.20
N ILE A 31 -12.47 -8.98 1.25
CA ILE A 31 -12.23 -9.91 0.13
C ILE A 31 -13.48 -10.71 -0.19
N LYS A 32 -14.17 -11.26 0.83
CA LYS A 32 -15.43 -11.99 0.61
C LYS A 32 -16.48 -11.16 -0.10
N ILE A 33 -16.63 -9.89 0.26
CA ILE A 33 -17.58 -8.99 -0.41
C ILE A 33 -17.11 -8.70 -1.83
N LEU A 34 -15.83 -8.39 -2.04
CA LEU A 34 -15.29 -8.11 -3.36
C LEU A 34 -15.42 -9.31 -4.31
N ALA A 35 -15.13 -10.52 -3.82
CA ALA A 35 -15.30 -11.76 -4.58
C ALA A 35 -16.78 -12.01 -4.92
N LYS A 36 -17.70 -11.82 -3.97
CA LYS A 36 -19.15 -11.94 -4.22
C LYS A 36 -19.66 -10.93 -5.25
N ASN A 37 -19.08 -9.73 -5.27
CA ASN A 37 -19.41 -8.67 -6.19
C ASN A 37 -18.73 -8.82 -7.57
N GLY A 38 -17.94 -9.89 -7.79
CA GLY A 38 -17.27 -10.13 -9.07
C GLY A 38 -16.11 -9.17 -9.34
N HIS A 39 -15.42 -8.71 -8.30
CA HIS A 39 -14.20 -7.92 -8.49
C HIS A 39 -13.04 -8.80 -8.97
N GLU A 40 -12.34 -8.30 -9.98
CA GLU A 40 -11.12 -8.88 -10.52
C GLU A 40 -9.91 -8.05 -10.05
N ASP A 41 -8.71 -8.65 -10.08
CA ASP A 41 -7.45 -8.00 -9.67
C ASP A 41 -7.52 -7.29 -8.31
N VAL A 42 -7.97 -8.02 -7.29
CA VAL A 42 -8.08 -7.52 -5.92
C VAL A 42 -6.71 -7.57 -5.24
N ILE A 43 -6.10 -6.41 -5.04
CA ILE A 43 -4.84 -6.25 -4.32
C ILE A 43 -5.13 -5.45 -3.05
N LEU A 44 -5.16 -6.13 -1.91
CA LEU A 44 -5.29 -5.51 -0.59
C LEU A 44 -4.02 -5.75 0.20
N VAL A 45 -3.62 -4.74 0.96
CA VAL A 45 -2.46 -4.76 1.84
C VAL A 45 -2.92 -4.36 3.24
N GLU A 46 -2.42 -5.07 4.24
CA GLU A 46 -2.58 -4.69 5.65
C GLU A 46 -1.54 -3.64 6.01
N LEU A 47 -2.00 -2.56 6.63
CA LEU A 47 -1.15 -1.49 7.15
C LEU A 47 -0.87 -1.80 8.62
N ASP A 48 0.37 -1.54 9.06
CA ASP A 48 0.79 -1.78 10.45
C ASP A 48 -0.03 -0.95 11.47
N GLU A 49 -0.55 0.21 11.04
CA GLU A 49 -1.39 1.07 11.87
C GLU A 49 -2.67 1.49 11.14
N ALA A 50 -3.72 1.74 11.94
CA ALA A 50 -4.97 2.27 11.43
C ALA A 50 -4.81 3.76 11.12
N VAL A 51 -4.65 4.09 9.83
CA VAL A 51 -4.38 5.45 9.36
C VAL A 51 -5.57 6.06 8.63
N SER A 52 -5.51 7.38 8.39
CA SER A 52 -6.54 8.07 7.59
C SER A 52 -6.46 7.67 6.12
N LYS A 53 -7.55 7.86 5.36
CA LYS A 53 -7.57 7.51 3.91
C LYS A 53 -6.45 8.17 3.10
N MET A 54 -6.11 9.42 3.42
CA MET A 54 -5.04 10.17 2.73
C MET A 54 -3.66 9.58 3.00
N ASP A 55 -3.45 9.11 4.23
CA ASP A 55 -2.20 8.52 4.65
C ASP A 55 -2.06 7.10 4.10
N ALA A 56 -3.15 6.33 4.10
CA ALA A 56 -3.23 5.04 3.42
C ALA A 56 -2.88 5.14 1.93
N CYS A 57 -3.36 6.17 1.22
CA CYS A 57 -2.94 6.41 -0.17
C CYS A 57 -1.44 6.65 -0.32
N SER A 58 -0.82 7.35 0.63
CA SER A 58 0.62 7.62 0.62
C SER A 58 1.43 6.35 0.83
N VAL A 59 0.99 5.47 1.73
CA VAL A 59 1.57 4.14 1.95
C VAL A 59 1.40 3.27 0.71
N LEU A 60 0.21 3.26 0.10
CA LEU A 60 -0.07 2.49 -1.11
C LEU A 60 0.79 2.93 -2.31
N MET A 61 1.06 4.23 -2.46
CA MET A 61 1.96 4.73 -3.51
C MET A 61 3.39 4.19 -3.35
N GLN A 62 3.84 4.00 -2.11
CA GLN A 62 5.18 3.47 -1.80
C GLN A 62 5.25 1.94 -1.84
N HIS A 63 4.10 1.26 -1.80
CA HIS A 63 4.08 -0.20 -1.70
C HIS A 63 4.49 -0.85 -3.03
N PRO A 64 5.43 -1.83 -3.02
CA PRO A 64 5.94 -2.45 -4.24
C PRO A 64 4.87 -3.25 -5.01
N ALA A 65 3.90 -3.83 -4.31
CA ALA A 65 2.79 -4.57 -4.94
C ALA A 65 1.75 -3.66 -5.64
N MET A 66 1.86 -2.34 -5.50
CA MET A 66 0.90 -1.36 -6.02
C MET A 66 1.55 -0.42 -7.06
N GLN A 67 2.70 -0.82 -7.63
CA GLN A 67 3.46 -0.04 -8.63
C GLN A 67 2.88 -0.12 -10.06
N GLY A 68 1.82 -0.90 -10.28
CA GLY A 68 1.13 -0.95 -11.56
C GLY A 68 0.54 0.41 -11.93
N GLU A 69 0.61 0.77 -13.21
CA GLU A 69 0.13 2.06 -13.72
C GLU A 69 -1.35 2.30 -13.42
N THR A 70 -2.18 1.25 -13.55
CA THR A 70 -3.61 1.29 -13.22
C THR A 70 -3.88 1.52 -11.74
N ALA A 71 -3.07 0.92 -10.86
CA ALA A 71 -3.18 1.09 -9.42
C ALA A 71 -2.78 2.51 -9.00
N GLN A 72 -1.64 3.01 -9.51
CA GLN A 72 -1.17 4.38 -9.25
C GLN A 72 -2.15 5.42 -9.78
N GLY A 73 -2.70 5.22 -10.98
CA GLY A 73 -3.72 6.09 -11.56
C GLY A 73 -4.98 6.16 -10.71
N ALA A 74 -5.49 5.01 -10.24
CA ALA A 74 -6.67 4.97 -9.37
C ALA A 74 -6.43 5.67 -8.02
N VAL A 75 -5.24 5.50 -7.43
CA VAL A 75 -4.86 6.17 -6.18
C VAL A 75 -4.74 7.68 -6.39
N ALA A 76 -4.07 8.12 -7.46
CA ALA A 76 -3.91 9.54 -7.77
C ALA A 76 -5.26 10.22 -8.05
N GLU A 77 -6.14 9.59 -8.84
CA GLU A 77 -7.48 10.12 -9.12
C GLU A 77 -8.29 10.24 -7.82
N TRP A 78 -8.23 9.23 -6.95
CA TRP A 78 -8.91 9.27 -5.66
C TRP A 78 -8.38 10.41 -4.78
N VAL A 79 -7.06 10.56 -4.67
CA VAL A 79 -6.44 11.64 -3.90
C VAL A 79 -6.89 13.00 -4.43
N VAL A 80 -6.76 13.27 -5.73
CA VAL A 80 -7.16 14.56 -6.33
C VAL A 80 -8.62 14.89 -6.07
N ARG A 81 -9.51 13.91 -6.21
CA ARG A 81 -10.95 14.09 -6.00
C ARG A 81 -11.33 14.29 -4.53
N ASN A 82 -10.55 13.70 -3.62
CA ASN A 82 -10.92 13.59 -2.21
C ASN A 82 -10.07 14.49 -1.30
N THR A 83 -9.10 15.24 -1.85
CA THR A 83 -8.37 16.28 -1.12
C THR A 83 -9.22 17.55 -1.10
N PRO A 84 -9.75 17.99 0.07
CA PRO A 84 -10.24 19.36 0.18
C PRO A 84 -9.07 20.30 -0.11
N LYS A 85 -9.30 21.33 -0.92
CA LYS A 85 -8.29 22.25 -1.47
C LYS A 85 -7.42 22.90 -0.35
N VAL A 86 -6.31 22.24 0.03
CA VAL A 86 -5.02 22.72 0.63
C VAL A 86 -5.05 23.16 2.13
N PRO A 87 -3.99 22.96 2.98
CA PRO A 87 -2.56 22.69 2.69
C PRO A 87 -1.87 21.42 3.26
N LYS A 88 -0.77 21.06 2.57
CA LYS A 88 0.35 20.13 2.92
C LYS A 88 0.98 20.38 4.31
N PRO A 89 1.94 19.55 4.79
CA PRO A 89 2.01 18.09 4.84
C PRO A 89 2.24 17.62 6.30
N ARG A 90 1.55 16.58 6.79
CA ARG A 90 1.97 15.95 8.07
C ARG A 90 2.97 14.85 7.73
N LYS A 91 4.25 15.11 8.03
CA LYS A 91 5.35 14.14 7.96
C LYS A 91 4.95 12.89 8.78
N ALA A 92 4.64 11.78 8.13
CA ALA A 92 4.69 10.48 8.77
C ALA A 92 6.17 10.19 9.05
N LYS A 93 6.54 10.17 10.34
CA LYS A 93 7.88 9.78 10.78
C LYS A 93 8.03 8.29 10.48
N ALA A 94 8.86 7.97 9.51
CA ALA A 94 9.42 6.63 9.36
C ALA A 94 10.27 6.32 10.60
N THR A 95 9.71 5.62 11.59
CA THR A 95 10.52 4.85 12.55
C THR A 95 10.79 3.49 11.92
N VAL A 96 11.79 3.46 11.05
CA VAL A 96 12.43 2.23 10.62
C VAL A 96 13.22 1.71 11.84
N THR A 97 12.59 0.90 12.69
CA THR A 97 13.36 0.04 13.60
C THR A 97 14.04 -1.01 12.74
N ALA A 98 15.30 -0.73 12.43
CA ALA A 98 16.24 -1.68 11.91
C ALA A 98 16.31 -2.92 12.81
N LYS A 99 15.54 -3.97 12.49
CA LYS A 99 15.92 -5.34 12.83
C LYS A 99 16.75 -5.90 11.68
N LYS A 100 18.03 -5.57 11.73
CA LYS A 100 19.14 -6.28 11.09
C LYS A 100 19.06 -7.76 11.47
N PRO A 101 18.87 -8.71 10.53
CA PRO A 101 19.12 -10.11 10.83
C PRO A 101 20.64 -10.32 10.84
N ALA A 102 21.20 -10.56 12.02
CA ALA A 102 22.54 -11.10 12.16
C ALA A 102 22.42 -12.63 12.24
N ALA A 103 22.78 -13.34 11.16
CA ALA A 103 23.28 -14.70 11.26
C ALA A 103 24.12 -15.06 10.03
N LYS A 104 25.38 -15.39 10.32
CA LYS A 104 26.47 -15.79 9.45
C LYS A 104 26.12 -16.95 8.50
N LYS A 105 26.71 -16.96 7.29
CA LYS A 105 27.74 -17.92 6.82
C LYS A 105 27.66 -18.15 5.30
N ALA A 106 28.65 -17.66 4.54
CA ALA A 106 29.12 -18.30 3.31
C ALA A 106 30.53 -17.75 2.97
N LYS A 107 31.55 -18.47 3.41
CA LYS A 107 32.88 -18.49 2.80
C LYS A 107 32.76 -19.28 1.49
N GLN A 108 33.17 -18.71 0.36
CA GLN A 108 33.87 -19.36 -0.77
C GLN A 108 34.11 -18.26 -1.83
N ALA A 109 35.36 -17.82 -2.02
CA ALA A 109 36.38 -18.40 -2.90
C ALA A 109 36.21 -17.90 -4.35
N ALA A 110 37.04 -16.92 -4.73
CA ALA A 110 37.50 -16.71 -6.10
C ALA A 110 38.81 -15.92 -6.05
N GLU A 111 39.88 -16.65 -6.32
CA GLU A 111 41.23 -16.20 -6.63
C GLU A 111 41.22 -15.24 -7.84
N PRO A 112 42.07 -14.21 -7.85
CA PRO A 112 42.78 -13.94 -9.09
C PRO A 112 44.28 -13.75 -8.87
N VAL A 113 45.04 -14.65 -9.51
CA VAL A 113 46.25 -14.38 -10.31
C VAL A 113 46.96 -13.05 -10.03
N ALA A 114 48.15 -13.14 -9.44
CA ALA A 114 49.19 -12.12 -9.58
C ALA A 114 50.59 -12.76 -9.48
N ALA A 115 51.36 -12.54 -10.56
CA ALA A 115 52.82 -12.59 -10.71
C ALA A 115 53.56 -13.93 -10.51
#